data_AF-X8AH43-F1
#
_entry.id   AF-X8AH43-F1
#
_cell.length_a   1.000
_cell.length_b   1.000
_cell.length_c   1.000
_cell.angle_alpha   90.00
_cell.angle_beta   90.00
_cell.angle_gamma   90.00
#
_symmetry.space_group_name_H-M   'P 1'
#
loop_
_entity.id
_entity.type
_entity.pdbx_description
1 polymer ?
#
loop_
_entity_poly.entity_id
_entity_poly.type
_entity_poly.pdbx_seq_one_letter_code
_entity_poly.pdbx_strand_id
1 'polypeptide(L)'
;MVVCEFGFLGGSIGVAAAERITAAMQRATAERLPLLASPSSGGTRMQEGTVAFLQMVKIAAAVTLHKRAHLPYLVYLRHPTTGGVFASWGSLGHITIAEPAR
;
A
#
# COMPACT_ATOMS: atom_id res chain seq x y z
N MET A 1 6.56 6.89 -5.95
CA MET A 1 6.54 5.42 -5.88
C MET A 1 6.55 4.99 -4.42
N VAL A 2 5.83 3.92 -4.07
CA VAL A 2 5.83 3.31 -2.72
C VAL A 2 6.39 1.91 -2.84
N VAL A 3 7.40 1.58 -2.03
CA VAL A 3 8.05 0.26 -2.04
C VAL A 3 8.16 -0.23 -0.60
N CYS A 4 7.75 -1.47 -0.34
CA CYS A 4 7.92 -2.11 0.97
C CYS A 4 9.17 -2.98 1.00
N GLU A 5 9.80 -3.07 2.18
CA GLU A 5 10.96 -3.92 2.43
C GLU A 5 10.56 -5.06 3.36
N PHE A 6 10.55 -6.30 2.84
CA PHE A 6 10.14 -7.47 3.62
C PHE A 6 11.17 -7.84 4.69
N GLY A 7 12.46 -7.58 4.44
CA GLY A 7 13.53 -7.81 5.42
C GLY A 7 13.35 -6.99 6.71
N PHE A 8 12.54 -5.94 6.69
CA PHE A 8 12.21 -5.14 7.87
C PHE A 8 10.85 -5.58 8.45
N LEU A 9 10.89 -6.32 9.56
CA LEU A 9 9.70 -6.76 10.30
C LEU A 9 8.66 -7.46 9.41
N GLY A 10 9.10 -8.27 8.44
CA GLY A 10 8.22 -8.96 7.49
C GLY A 10 7.44 -8.02 6.57
N GLY A 11 7.93 -6.79 6.36
CA GLY A 11 7.23 -5.73 5.62
C GLY A 11 5.90 -5.33 6.27
N SER A 12 5.70 -5.66 7.54
CA SER A 12 4.43 -5.45 8.23
C SER A 12 4.11 -3.96 8.36
N ILE A 13 2.86 -3.59 8.07
CA ILE A 13 2.42 -2.20 8.11
C ILE A 13 1.84 -1.86 9.48
N GLY A 14 2.59 -1.05 10.23
CA GLY A 14 2.14 -0.34 11.43
C GLY A 14 1.72 1.11 11.12
N VAL A 15 1.42 1.88 12.17
CA VAL A 15 0.99 3.28 12.11
C VAL A 15 1.99 4.14 11.36
N ALA A 16 3.27 4.14 11.75
CA ALA A 16 4.28 4.97 11.11
C ALA A 16 4.47 4.64 9.62
N ALA A 17 4.40 3.35 9.26
CA ALA A 17 4.50 2.93 7.86
C ALA A 17 3.28 3.38 7.05
N ALA A 18 2.08 3.23 7.62
CA ALA A 18 0.84 3.67 6.99
C ALA A 18 0.76 5.18 6.79
N GLU A 19 1.24 5.97 7.75
CA GLU A 19 1.33 7.43 7.61
C GLU A 19 2.23 7.81 6.43
N ARG A 20 3.39 7.18 6.29
CA ARG A 20 4.31 7.42 5.15
C ARG A 20 3.68 7.03 3.81
N ILE A 21 2.98 5.89 3.75
CA ILE A 21 2.29 5.45 2.54
C ILE A 21 1.17 6.44 2.18
N THR A 22 0.36 6.83 3.17
CA THR A 22 -0.75 7.76 2.98
C THR A 22 -0.24 9.14 2.52
N ALA A 23 0.80 9.66 3.16
CA ALA A 23 1.42 10.93 2.78
C ALA A 23 1.98 10.88 1.35
N ALA A 24 2.60 9.77 0.94
CA ALA A 24 3.08 9.59 -0.43
C ALA A 24 1.93 9.60 -1.45
N MET A 25 0.80 8.94 -1.13
CA MET A 25 -0.40 8.94 -1.97
C MET A 25 -1.04 10.33 -2.08
N GLN A 26 -1.17 11.03 -0.95
CA GLN A 26 -1.71 12.39 -0.90
C GLN A 26 -0.84 13.36 -1.67
N ARG A 27 0.48 13.29 -1.51
CA ARG A 27 1.44 14.08 -2.27
C ARG A 27 1.33 13.81 -3.77
N ALA A 28 1.33 12.55 -4.19
CA ALA A 28 1.16 12.21 -5.61
C ALA A 28 -0.17 12.75 -6.17
N THR A 29 -1.23 12.75 -5.37
CA THR A 29 -2.53 13.30 -5.74
C THR A 29 -2.47 14.82 -5.91
N ALA A 30 -1.89 15.53 -4.94
CA ALA A 30 -1.74 16.99 -4.96
C ALA A 30 -0.86 17.47 -6.13
N GLU A 31 0.22 16.75 -6.40
CA GLU A 31 1.14 17.03 -7.51
C GLU A 31 0.63 16.48 -8.87
N ARG A 32 -0.55 15.84 -8.88
CA ARG A 32 -1.15 15.19 -10.07
C ARG A 32 -0.22 14.19 -10.78
N LEU A 33 0.56 13.45 -10.01
CA LEU A 33 1.50 12.45 -10.51
C LEU A 33 0.88 11.05 -10.50
N PRO A 34 1.26 10.16 -11.45
CA PRO A 34 0.92 8.75 -11.34
C PRO A 34 1.62 8.11 -10.14
N LEU A 35 1.00 7.09 -9.55
CA LEU A 35 1.55 6.36 -8.42
C LEU A 35 1.74 4.86 -8.74
N LEU A 36 2.97 4.39 -8.59
CA LEU A 36 3.31 2.97 -8.55
C LEU A 36 3.50 2.52 -7.09
N ALA A 37 2.80 1.47 -6.70
CA ALA A 37 2.96 0.74 -5.46
C ALA A 37 3.61 -0.63 -5.73
N SER A 38 4.65 -0.99 -4.97
CA SER A 38 5.26 -2.31 -5.00
C SER A 38 5.32 -2.93 -3.60
N PRO A 39 4.19 -3.47 -3.12
CA PRO A 39 4.13 -4.11 -1.81
C PRO A 39 4.95 -5.41 -1.78
N SER A 40 5.49 -5.69 -0.61
CA SER A 40 6.04 -6.96 -0.16
C SER A 40 5.87 -6.96 1.36
N SER A 41 4.93 -7.74 1.88
CA SER A 41 4.43 -7.65 3.25
C SER A 41 3.71 -8.93 3.68
N GLY A 42 3.93 -9.33 4.93
CA GLY A 42 3.14 -10.32 5.65
C GLY A 42 1.80 -9.81 6.19
N GLY A 43 1.47 -8.52 6.00
CA GLY A 43 0.20 -7.92 6.41
C GLY A 43 0.35 -6.80 7.45
N THR A 44 -0.63 -6.70 8.34
CA THR A 44 -0.65 -5.68 9.41
C THR A 44 0.34 -6.00 10.51
N ARG A 45 0.96 -4.98 11.12
CA ARG A 45 1.86 -5.16 12.27
C ARG A 45 1.08 -5.42 13.56
N MET A 46 0.97 -6.70 13.93
CA MET A 46 0.21 -7.15 15.10
C MET A 46 0.72 -6.57 16.42
N GLN A 47 2.01 -6.23 16.52
CA GLN A 47 2.64 -5.62 17.70
C GLN A 47 2.02 -4.26 18.06
N GLU A 48 1.41 -3.58 17.08
CA GLU A 48 0.72 -2.30 17.26
C GLU A 48 -0.82 -2.49 17.36
N GLY A 49 -1.30 -3.74 17.32
CA GLY A 49 -2.70 -4.12 17.55
C GLY A 49 -3.71 -3.55 16.54
N THR A 50 -4.94 -3.35 17.01
CA THR A 50 -6.07 -2.85 16.21
C THR A 50 -5.78 -1.51 15.54
N VAL A 51 -4.95 -0.66 16.16
CA VAL A 51 -4.62 0.66 15.60
C VAL A 51 -3.89 0.52 14.26
N ALA A 52 -2.94 -0.42 14.14
CA ALA A 52 -2.27 -0.70 12.88
C ALA A 52 -3.22 -1.31 11.84
N PHE A 53 -4.20 -2.12 12.26
CA PHE A 53 -5.19 -2.70 11.35
C PHE A 53 -6.07 -1.61 10.71
N LEU A 54 -6.58 -0.68 11.53
CA LEU A 54 -7.42 0.43 11.06
C LEU A 54 -6.70 1.34 10.06
N GLN A 55 -5.37 1.37 10.07
CA GLN A 55 -4.61 2.11 9.07
C GLN A 55 -4.83 1.62 7.63
N MET A 56 -5.21 0.36 7.41
CA MET A 56 -5.50 -0.14 6.06
C MET A 56 -6.68 0.65 5.44
N VAL A 57 -7.66 1.05 6.26
CA VAL A 57 -8.78 1.90 5.84
C VAL A 57 -8.29 3.28 5.39
N LYS A 58 -7.34 3.86 6.14
CA LYS A 58 -6.75 5.17 5.81
C LYS A 58 -6.03 5.13 4.46
N ILE A 59 -5.22 4.10 4.23
CA ILE A 59 -4.50 3.95 2.95
C ILE A 59 -5.49 3.72 1.80
N ALA A 60 -6.50 2.85 1.99
CA ALA A 60 -7.52 2.60 0.98
C ALA A 60 -8.33 3.86 0.62
N ALA A 61 -8.62 4.72 1.60
CA ALA A 61 -9.25 6.02 1.35
C ALA A 61 -8.36 6.94 0.51
N ALA A 62 -7.05 6.99 0.80
CA ALA A 62 -6.10 7.78 0.01
C ALA A 62 -5.98 7.28 -1.43
N VAL A 63 -5.93 5.96 -1.65
CA VAL A 63 -6.01 5.36 -2.99
C VAL A 63 -7.30 5.79 -3.69
N THR A 64 -8.44 5.69 -3.01
CA THR A 64 -9.74 6.06 -3.59
C THR A 64 -9.77 7.52 -4.05
N LEU A 65 -9.24 8.44 -3.25
CA LEU A 65 -9.14 9.86 -3.63
C LEU A 65 -8.21 10.08 -4.82
N HIS A 66 -7.06 9.40 -4.86
CA HIS A 66 -6.14 9.46 -6.00
C HIS A 66 -6.81 9.03 -7.31
N LYS A 67 -7.54 7.90 -7.27
CA LYS A 67 -8.28 7.37 -8.43
C LYS A 67 -9.42 8.31 -8.84
N ARG A 68 -10.14 8.91 -7.88
CA ARG A 68 -11.19 9.92 -8.14
C ARG A 68 -10.65 11.19 -8.79
N ALA A 69 -9.38 11.53 -8.56
CA ALA A 69 -8.70 12.61 -9.27
C ALA A 69 -8.30 12.25 -10.71
N HIS A 70 -8.68 11.06 -11.19
CA HIS A 70 -8.35 10.49 -12.50
C HIS A 70 -6.84 10.31 -12.72
N LEU A 71 -6.10 10.00 -11.65
CA LEU A 71 -4.65 9.76 -11.71
C LEU A 71 -4.33 8.26 -11.72
N PRO A 72 -3.33 7.81 -12.52
CA PRO A 72 -2.96 6.40 -12.59
C PRO A 72 -2.46 5.86 -11.25
N TYR A 73 -2.97 4.69 -10.87
CA TYR A 73 -2.51 3.94 -9.70
C TYR A 73 -2.21 2.52 -10.15
N LEU A 74 -0.93 2.16 -10.15
CA LEU A 74 -0.42 0.88 -10.62
C LEU A 74 0.11 0.10 -9.42
N VAL A 75 -0.14 -1.20 -9.39
CA VAL A 75 0.40 -2.09 -8.36
C VAL A 75 1.24 -3.17 -9.01
N TYR A 76 2.48 -3.33 -8.53
CA TYR A 76 3.35 -4.46 -8.81
C TYR A 76 3.56 -5.31 -7.56
N LEU A 77 2.80 -6.38 -7.42
CA LEU A 77 2.83 -7.31 -6.29
C LEU A 77 4.14 -8.11 -6.30
N ARG A 78 4.95 -7.97 -5.24
CA ARG A 78 6.12 -8.81 -4.98
C ARG A 78 5.83 -9.83 -3.89
N HIS A 79 6.48 -10.98 -3.95
CA HIS A 79 6.34 -12.05 -2.98
C HIS A 79 7.04 -11.69 -1.66
N PRO A 80 6.43 -11.98 -0.50
CA PRO A 80 4.99 -12.22 -0.31
C PRO A 80 4.22 -10.90 -0.26
N THR A 81 2.95 -10.88 -0.69
CA THR A 81 2.00 -9.79 -0.38
C THR A 81 0.71 -10.40 0.13
N THR A 82 0.45 -10.30 1.43
CA THR A 82 -0.65 -11.00 2.10
C THR A 82 -1.45 -10.10 3.05
N GLY A 83 -2.49 -10.67 3.66
CA GLY A 83 -3.25 -10.06 4.75
C GLY A 83 -3.88 -8.71 4.40
N GLY A 84 -3.89 -7.80 5.38
CA GLY A 84 -4.50 -6.48 5.24
C GLY A 84 -3.87 -5.64 4.12
N VAL A 85 -2.60 -5.86 3.76
CA VAL A 85 -1.95 -5.16 2.64
C VAL A 85 -2.54 -5.60 1.30
N PHE A 86 -2.62 -6.91 1.06
CA PHE A 86 -3.25 -7.44 -0.15
C PHE A 86 -4.74 -7.08 -0.22
N ALA A 87 -5.48 -7.24 0.88
CA ALA A 87 -6.92 -6.97 0.96
C ALA A 87 -7.29 -5.48 0.89
N SER A 88 -6.31 -4.57 0.89
CA SER A 88 -6.55 -3.13 0.76
C SER A 88 -5.76 -2.54 -0.41
N TRP A 89 -4.82 -1.65 -0.15
CA TRP A 89 -4.13 -0.86 -1.18
C TRP A 89 -3.32 -1.71 -2.17
N GLY A 90 -2.93 -2.94 -1.81
CA GLY A 90 -2.28 -3.88 -2.73
C GLY A 90 -3.18 -4.39 -3.86
N SER A 91 -4.50 -4.45 -3.69
CA SER A 91 -5.43 -4.96 -4.74
C SER A 91 -6.25 -3.85 -5.42
N LEU A 92 -6.14 -2.60 -4.94
CA LEU A 92 -6.93 -1.47 -5.44
C LEU A 92 -6.37 -0.77 -6.70
N GLY A 93 -5.31 -1.33 -7.31
CA GLY A 93 -4.72 -0.84 -8.56
C GLY A 93 -5.75 -0.61 -9.67
N HIS A 94 -5.52 0.36 -10.54
CA HIS A 94 -6.17 0.36 -11.86
C HIS A 94 -5.67 -0.81 -12.69
N ILE A 95 -4.37 -1.08 -12.59
CA ILE A 95 -3.72 -2.27 -13.14
C ILE A 95 -2.89 -2.87 -12.01
N THR A 96 -3.04 -4.18 -11.84
CA THR A 96 -2.30 -4.98 -10.86
C THR A 96 -1.56 -6.07 -11.61
N ILE A 97 -0.24 -6.09 -11.47
CA ILE A 97 0.66 -7.09 -12.03
C ILE A 97 1.38 -7.77 -10.86
N ALA A 98 1.64 -9.06 -10.95
CA ALA A 98 2.42 -9.79 -9.97
C ALA A 98 3.72 -10.29 -10.59
N GLU A 99 4.77 -10.35 -9.78
CA GLU A 99 5.96 -11.10 -10.17
C GLU A 99 5.64 -12.60 -10.32
N PRO A 100 6.33 -13.33 -11.21
CA PRO A 100 6.14 -14.77 -11.35
C PRO A 100 6.34 -15.52 -10.03
N ALA A 101 5.58 -16.60 -9.83
CA ALA A 101 5.78 -17.49 -8.70
C ALA A 101 7.20 -18.08 -8.75
N ARG A 102 7.89 -18.06 -7.60
CA ARG A 102 9.09 -18.85 -7.34
C ARG A 102 8.72 -20.13 -6.61
#